data_AF-A0A496S4Y1-F1
#
_entry.id   AF-A0A496S4Y1-F1
#
_cell.length_a   1.000
_cell.length_b   1.000
_cell.length_c   1.000
_cell.angle_alpha   90.00
_cell.angle_beta   90.00
_cell.angle_gamma   90.00
#
_symmetry.space_group_name_H-M   'P 1'
#
loop_
_entity.id
_entity.type
_entity.pdbx_description
1 polymer ?
#
loop_
_entity_poly.entity_id
_entity_poly.type
_entity_poly.pdbx_seq_one_letter_code
_entity_poly.pdbx_strand_id
1 'polypeptide(L)'
;MSPQLKFNWLDLVSLLIIIRVIYIAVSKGFVVEFFKIIATLAGAFFSFQFYTGLGNFFLKYLPFLGEDVASLLGFVLIFSIIWLLIKYLRTILTFLFKVEPHT
;
A
#
# COMPACT_ATOMS: atom_id res chain seq x y z
N MET A 1 29.78 12.64 -45.33
CA MET A 1 30.01 12.72 -43.88
C MET A 1 28.91 11.91 -43.22
N SER A 2 29.15 10.63 -42.94
CA SER A 2 28.12 9.74 -42.37
C SER A 2 27.87 10.11 -40.91
N PRO A 3 26.61 10.19 -40.46
CA PRO A 3 26.31 10.48 -39.06
C PRO A 3 26.83 9.31 -38.21
N GLN A 4 27.81 9.60 -37.36
CA GLN A 4 28.25 8.68 -36.32
C GLN A 4 27.12 8.60 -35.29
N LEU A 5 26.31 7.54 -35.35
CA LEU A 5 25.37 7.22 -34.28
C LEU A 5 26.22 6.96 -33.02
N LYS A 6 26.37 7.99 -32.16
CA LYS A 6 26.97 7.82 -30.84
C LYS A 6 25.97 7.02 -30.01
N PHE A 7 26.16 5.71 -29.98
CA PHE A 7 25.34 4.82 -29.19
C PHE A 7 25.54 5.14 -27.71
N ASN A 8 24.54 5.77 -27.10
CA ASN A 8 24.60 6.17 -25.71
C ASN A 8 24.24 4.96 -24.84
N TRP A 9 25.27 4.29 -24.31
CA TRP A 9 25.11 3.15 -23.43
C TRP A 9 24.24 3.44 -22.19
N LEU A 10 24.22 4.70 -21.74
CA LEU A 10 23.36 5.14 -20.65
C LEU A 10 21.87 5.03 -21.01
N ASP A 11 21.50 5.33 -22.25
CA ASP A 11 20.11 5.23 -22.72
C ASP A 11 19.67 3.78 -22.83
N LEU A 12 20.57 2.88 -23.28
CA LEU A 12 20.30 1.44 -23.34
C LEU A 12 20.06 0.86 -21.94
N VAL A 13 20.90 1.23 -20.96
CA VAL A 13 20.74 0.79 -19.57
C VAL A 13 19.44 1.33 -18.96
N SER A 14 19.11 2.59 -19.22
CA SER A 14 17.87 3.22 -18.75
C SER A 14 16.64 2.54 -19.34
N LEU A 15 16.66 2.22 -20.64
CA LEU A 15 15.61 1.49 -21.34
C LEU A 15 15.40 0.08 -20.74
N LEU A 16 16.49 -0.65 -20.46
CA LEU A 16 16.42 -1.98 -19.83
C LEU A 16 15.82 -1.92 -18.42
N ILE A 17 16.13 -0.88 -17.64
CA ILE A 17 15.52 -0.66 -16.31
C ILE A 17 14.02 -0.39 -16.44
N ILE A 18 13.62 0.47 -17.37
CA ILE A 18 12.20 0.78 -17.63
C ILE A 18 11.44 -0.47 -18.05
N ILE A 19 11.97 -1.24 -19.00
CA ILE A 19 11.36 -2.51 -19.46
C ILE A 19 11.26 -3.51 -18.31
N ARG A 20 12.28 -3.59 -17.44
CA ARG A 20 12.25 -4.47 -16.26
C ARG A 20 11.19 -4.03 -15.25
N VAL A 21 11.04 -2.73 -14.99
CA VAL A 21 10.00 -2.19 -14.11
C VAL A 21 8.61 -2.47 -14.69
N ILE A 22 8.41 -2.27 -16.00
CA ILE A 22 7.17 -2.59 -16.70
C ILE A 22 6.89 -4.09 -16.64
N TYR A 23 7.88 -4.93 -16.93
CA TYR A 23 7.75 -6.38 -16.90
C TYR A 23 7.41 -6.90 -15.49
N ILE A 24 8.03 -6.36 -14.43
CA ILE A 24 7.71 -6.71 -13.04
C ILE A 24 6.32 -6.18 -12.66
N ALA A 25 5.95 -4.98 -13.12
CA ALA A 25 4.62 -4.41 -12.93
C ALA A 25 3.53 -5.27 -13.58
N VAL A 26 3.79 -5.80 -14.77
CA VAL A 26 2.90 -6.65 -15.55
C VAL A 26 2.84 -8.09 -15.01
N SER A 27 3.97 -8.66 -14.56
CA SER A 27 4.06 -10.08 -14.20
C SER A 27 3.70 -10.41 -12.75
N LYS A 28 3.88 -9.48 -11.81
CA LYS A 28 3.61 -9.71 -10.38
C LYS A 28 2.62 -8.71 -9.77
N GLY A 29 2.30 -7.64 -10.49
CA GLY A 29 1.53 -6.52 -9.97
C GLY A 29 2.36 -5.70 -8.98
N PHE A 30 3.29 -4.87 -9.48
CA PHE A 30 3.99 -3.86 -8.64
C PHE A 30 3.00 -3.07 -7.79
N VAL A 31 1.85 -2.74 -8.39
CA VAL A 31 0.71 -2.10 -7.72
C VAL A 31 0.24 -2.94 -6.52
N VAL A 32 0.12 -4.26 -6.65
CA VAL A 32 -0.36 -5.13 -5.57
C VAL A 32 0.57 -5.10 -4.36
N GLU A 33 1.88 -5.21 -4.57
CA GLU A 33 2.85 -5.16 -3.48
C GLU A 33 3.06 -3.75 -2.92
N PHE A 34 3.03 -2.72 -3.77
CA PHE A 34 3.08 -1.33 -3.34
C PHE A 34 1.93 -0.97 -2.39
N PHE A 35 0.69 -1.37 -2.75
CA PHE A 35 -0.47 -1.16 -1.88
C PHE A 35 -0.39 -1.95 -0.57
N LYS A 36 0.22 -3.15 -0.55
CA LYS A 36 0.44 -3.92 0.70
C LYS A 36 1.44 -3.23 1.63
N ILE A 37 2.54 -2.71 1.07
CA ILE A 37 3.54 -1.96 1.85
C ILE A 37 2.91 -0.70 2.42
N ILE A 38 2.16 0.06 1.62
CA ILE A 38 1.44 1.25 2.09
C ILE A 38 0.41 0.89 3.16
N ALA A 39 -0.38 -0.17 2.96
CA ALA A 39 -1.35 -0.63 3.95
C ALA A 39 -0.70 -0.93 5.31
N THR A 40 0.46 -1.56 5.28
CA THR A 40 1.20 -1.93 6.50
C THR A 40 1.80 -0.69 7.17
N LEU A 41 2.47 0.18 6.42
CA LEU A 41 3.09 1.39 6.95
C LEU A 41 2.05 2.37 7.49
N ALA A 42 1.00 2.65 6.71
CA ALA A 42 -0.09 3.51 7.13
C ALA A 42 -0.82 2.90 8.33
N GLY A 43 -1.18 1.61 8.28
CA GLY A 43 -1.83 0.91 9.38
C GLY A 43 -1.03 1.02 10.67
N ALA A 44 0.28 0.77 10.62
CA ALA A 44 1.16 0.91 11.78
C ALA A 44 1.22 2.36 12.28
N PHE A 45 1.47 3.33 11.40
CA PHE A 45 1.57 4.75 11.75
C PHE A 45 0.30 5.27 12.42
N PHE A 46 -0.87 5.05 11.82
CA PHE A 46 -2.15 5.48 12.39
C PHE A 46 -2.45 4.74 13.69
N SER A 47 -2.12 3.45 13.80
CA SER A 47 -2.35 2.71 15.05
C SER A 47 -1.48 3.24 16.17
N PHE A 48 -0.18 3.49 15.96
CA PHE A 48 0.68 4.09 16.98
C PHE A 48 0.27 5.51 17.36
N GLN A 49 -0.29 6.28 16.44
CA GLN A 49 -0.73 7.64 16.72
C GLN A 49 -2.04 7.68 17.53
N PHE A 50 -2.97 6.76 17.28
CA PHE A 50 -4.36 6.87 17.74
C PHE A 50 -4.81 5.77 18.71
N TYR A 51 -3.98 4.75 19.00
CA TYR A 51 -4.38 3.62 19.86
C TYR A 51 -4.79 4.04 21.28
N THR A 52 -4.16 5.06 21.87
CA THR A 52 -4.49 5.53 23.22
C THR A 52 -5.86 6.18 23.28
N GLY A 53 -6.18 7.04 22.30
CA GLY A 53 -7.49 7.69 22.21
C GLY A 53 -8.62 6.68 22.06
N LEU A 54 -8.41 5.66 21.23
CA LEU A 54 -9.41 4.62 20.99
C LEU A 54 -9.48 3.61 22.15
N GLY A 55 -8.36 3.33 22.82
CA GLY A 55 -8.33 2.56 24.07
C GLY A 55 -9.11 3.23 25.20
N ASN A 56 -8.94 4.53 25.39
CA ASN A 56 -9.72 5.31 26.37
C ASN A 56 -11.22 5.32 26.05
N PHE A 57 -11.57 5.35 24.77
CA PHE A 57 -12.95 5.17 24.34
C PHE A 57 -13.48 3.79 24.77
N PHE A 58 -12.72 2.72 24.56
CA PHE A 58 -13.13 1.39 25.02
C PHE A 58 -13.27 1.30 26.54
N LEU A 59 -12.34 1.85 27.32
CA LEU A 59 -12.44 1.87 28.78
C LEU A 59 -13.70 2.59 29.28
N LYS A 60 -14.15 3.63 28.56
CA LYS A 60 -15.37 4.36 28.91
C LYS A 60 -16.64 3.51 28.78
N TYR A 61 -16.70 2.63 27.78
CA TYR A 61 -17.89 1.78 27.52
C TYR A 61 -17.76 0.37 28.09
N LEU A 62 -16.54 -0.10 28.29
CA LEU A 62 -16.18 -1.44 28.74
C LEU A 62 -15.13 -1.32 29.86
N PRO A 63 -15.49 -0.78 31.04
CA PRO A 63 -14.54 -0.52 32.12
C PRO A 63 -13.94 -1.79 32.75
N PHE A 64 -14.48 -2.97 32.42
CA PHE A 64 -13.91 -4.25 32.83
C PHE A 64 -12.65 -4.64 32.02
N LEU A 65 -12.41 -4.00 30.88
CA LEU A 65 -11.14 -4.14 30.16
C LEU A 65 -10.06 -3.42 30.95
N GLY A 66 -8.95 -4.11 31.24
CA GLY A 66 -7.75 -3.43 31.74
C GLY A 66 -7.19 -2.46 30.72
N GLU A 67 -6.51 -1.41 31.16
CA GLU A 67 -5.97 -0.35 30.31
C GLU A 67 -5.13 -0.90 29.15
N ASP A 68 -4.23 -1.84 29.46
CA ASP A 68 -3.36 -2.48 28.47
C ASP A 68 -4.16 -3.21 27.37
N VAL A 69 -5.22 -3.92 27.75
CA VAL A 69 -6.05 -4.68 26.81
C VAL A 69 -6.88 -3.74 25.95
N ALA A 70 -7.42 -2.66 26.53
CA ALA A 70 -8.15 -1.65 25.79
C ALA A 70 -7.26 -0.92 24.77
N SER A 71 -6.03 -0.56 25.14
CA SER A 71 -5.05 0.04 24.23
C SER A 71 -4.64 -0.92 23.11
N LEU A 72 -4.44 -2.21 23.42
CA LEU A 72 -4.14 -3.23 22.42
C LEU A 72 -5.30 -3.41 21.42
N LEU A 73 -6.53 -3.47 21.92
CA LEU A 73 -7.73 -3.52 21.06
C LEU A 73 -7.84 -2.28 20.18
N GLY A 74 -7.54 -1.10 20.73
CA GLY A 74 -7.49 0.16 19.97
C GLY A 74 -6.49 0.09 18.81
N PHE A 75 -5.29 -0.40 19.09
CA PHE A 75 -4.26 -0.60 18.06
C PHE A 75 -4.73 -1.57 16.97
N VAL A 76 -5.21 -2.76 17.35
CA VAL A 76 -5.64 -3.80 16.40
C VAL A 76 -6.80 -3.33 15.53
N LEU A 77 -7.76 -2.62 16.12
CA LEU A 77 -8.92 -2.10 15.41
C LEU A 77 -8.50 -1.07 14.35
N ILE A 78 -7.68 -0.09 14.72
CA ILE A 78 -7.21 0.96 13.80
C ILE A 78 -6.39 0.35 12.68
N PHE A 79 -5.46 -0.55 13.00
CA PHE A 79 -4.63 -1.23 12.01
C PHE A 79 -5.50 -1.96 10.99
N SER A 80 -6.49 -2.72 11.49
CA SER A 80 -7.40 -3.50 10.65
C SER A 80 -8.26 -2.61 9.75
N ILE A 81 -8.77 -1.49 10.27
CA ILE A 81 -9.57 -0.53 9.49
C ILE A 81 -8.74 0.07 8.36
N ILE A 82 -7.54 0.59 8.65
CA ILE A 82 -6.67 1.20 7.64
C ILE A 82 -6.23 0.17 6.60
N TRP A 83 -5.86 -1.03 7.05
CA TRP A 83 -5.49 -2.12 6.16
C TRP A 83 -6.63 -2.52 5.21
N LEU A 84 -7.86 -2.63 5.74
CA LEU A 84 -9.06 -2.91 4.93
C LEU A 84 -9.36 -1.77 3.96
N LEU A 85 -9.30 -0.51 4.39
CA LEU A 85 -9.53 0.65 3.53
C LEU A 85 -8.59 0.64 2.32
N ILE A 86 -7.29 0.41 2.53
CA ILE A 86 -6.30 0.39 1.46
C ILE A 86 -6.49 -0.86 0.56
N LYS A 87 -6.87 -2.00 1.15
CA LYS A 87 -7.23 -3.21 0.39
C LYS A 87 -8.42 -2.95 -0.54
N TYR A 88 -9.49 -2.32 -0.05
CA TYR A 88 -10.68 -2.00 -0.86
C TYR A 88 -10.37 -0.94 -1.91
N LEU A 89 -9.62 0.10 -1.55
CA LEU A 89 -9.15 1.12 -2.48
C LEU A 89 -8.37 0.49 -3.65
N ARG A 90 -7.45 -0.44 -3.35
CA ARG A 90 -6.71 -1.19 -4.37
C ARG A 90 -7.65 -1.96 -5.29
N THR A 91 -8.63 -2.67 -4.73
CA THR A 91 -9.60 -3.45 -5.52
C THR A 91 -10.40 -2.54 -6.46
N ILE A 92 -10.89 -1.40 -5.96
CA ILE A 92 -11.64 -0.42 -6.76
C ILE A 92 -10.77 0.15 -7.88
N LEU A 93 -9.53 0.55 -7.58
CA LEU A 93 -8.61 1.08 -8.60
C LEU A 93 -8.29 0.01 -9.65
N THR A 94 -8.00 -1.22 -9.23
CA THR A 94 -7.73 -2.32 -10.17
C THR A 94 -8.94 -2.61 -11.04
N PHE A 95 -10.15 -2.53 -10.50
CA PHE A 95 -11.40 -2.67 -11.25
C PHE A 95 -11.60 -1.52 -12.24
N LEU A 96 -11.42 -0.27 -11.81
CA LEU A 96 -11.58 0.91 -12.66
C LEU A 96 -10.56 0.97 -13.81
N PHE A 97 -9.31 0.55 -13.59
CA PHE A 97 -8.29 0.52 -14.63
C PHE A 97 -8.38 -0.72 -15.53
N LYS A 98 -9.10 -1.76 -15.11
CA LYS A 98 -9.47 -2.90 -15.96
C LYS A 98 -10.73 -2.55 -16.73
N VAL A 99 -10.71 -1.45 -17.49
CA VAL A 99 -11.67 -1.22 -18.57
C VAL A 99 -11.34 -2.24 -19.64
N GLU A 100 -12.22 -3.22 -19.80
CA GLU A 100 -12.09 -4.33 -20.73
C GLU A 100 -11.89 -3.79 -22.16
N PRO A 101 -10.83 -4.18 -22.89
CA PRO A 101 -10.88 -4.14 -24.34
C PRO A 101 -11.89 -5.21 -24.78
N HIS A 102 -13.12 -4.79 -25.03
CA HIS A 102 -14.08 -5.59 -25.78
C HIS A 102 -13.58 -5.70 -27.22
N THR A 103 -12.81 -6.76 -27.50
CA THR A 103 -12.68 -7.34 -28.84
C THR A 103 -13.37 -8.69 -28.84
#